data_AF-A0A158L734-F1
#
_entry.id   AF-A0A158L734-F1
#
_cell.length_a   1.000
_cell.length_b   1.000
_cell.length_c   1.000
_cell.angle_alpha   90.00
_cell.angle_beta   90.00
_cell.angle_gamma   90.00
#
_symmetry.space_group_name_H-M   'P 1'
#
loop_
_entity.id
_entity.type
_entity.pdbx_description
1 polymer ?
#
loop_
_entity_poly.entity_id
_entity_poly.type
_entity_poly.pdbx_seq_one_letter_code
_entity_poly.pdbx_strand_id
1 'polypeptide(L)'
;MIYKRHCAVHHRFFTHVTLEYKGHRHWRALLFPPFAPVAFVLAAVPFALVIGFVFSRNAGYIALFTMAAYFLMYEGLHTLSHFTDSPFLDRVPLVNTVRRLHATHHDPEVMATQNFNLTFPICDTLFGTRSDVPSSAREPLERSR
;
A
#
# COMPACT_ATOMS: atom_id res chain seq x y z
N MET A 1 -16.56 -1.66 -4.99
CA MET A 1 -16.47 -0.34 -4.34
C MET A 1 -15.03 0.05 -4.00
N ILE A 2 -14.23 -0.85 -3.39
CA ILE A 2 -12.82 -0.59 -3.02
C ILE A 2 -11.94 -0.32 -4.25
N TYR A 3 -11.97 -1.19 -5.28
CA TYR A 3 -11.21 -0.98 -6.52
C TYR A 3 -11.52 0.36 -7.21
N LYS A 4 -12.80 0.73 -7.32
CA LYS A 4 -13.20 2.03 -7.88
C LYS A 4 -12.68 3.20 -7.04
N ARG A 5 -12.71 3.11 -5.70
CA ARG A 5 -12.13 4.15 -4.84
C ARG A 5 -10.61 4.22 -4.98
N HIS A 6 -9.93 3.07 -5.04
CA HIS A 6 -8.48 3.01 -5.25
C HIS A 6 -8.09 3.62 -6.60
N CYS A 7 -8.58 3.08 -7.70
CA CYS A 7 -8.19 3.53 -9.03
C CYS A 7 -8.78 4.90 -9.40
N ALA A 8 -10.05 5.16 -9.11
CA ALA A 8 -10.74 6.38 -9.59
C ALA A 8 -10.69 7.56 -8.61
N VAL A 9 -10.34 7.35 -7.34
CA VAL A 9 -10.14 8.44 -6.36
C VAL A 9 -8.66 8.56 -6.02
N HIS A 10 -8.05 7.52 -5.44
CA HIS A 10 -6.66 7.60 -4.96
C HIS A 10 -5.67 7.82 -6.10
N HIS A 11 -5.64 6.94 -7.11
CA HIS A 11 -4.73 7.05 -8.27
C HIS A 11 -5.06 8.18 -9.25
N ARG A 12 -6.28 8.71 -9.20
CA ARG A 12 -6.66 9.89 -9.97
C ARG A 12 -6.26 11.19 -9.28
N PHE A 13 -6.25 11.20 -7.95
CA PHE A 13 -5.87 12.35 -7.14
C PHE A 13 -4.34 12.42 -6.95
N PHE A 14 -3.70 11.28 -6.72
CA PHE A 14 -2.26 11.14 -6.62
C PHE A 14 -1.74 10.37 -7.83
N THR A 15 -0.87 11.00 -8.59
CA THR A 15 -0.17 10.38 -9.72
C THR A 15 1.32 10.36 -9.42
N HIS A 16 2.12 9.71 -10.27
CA HIS A 16 3.58 9.73 -10.14
C HIS A 16 4.17 11.16 -10.16
N VAL A 17 3.50 12.15 -10.78
CA VAL A 17 3.94 13.56 -10.78
C VAL A 17 3.41 14.38 -9.60
N THR A 18 2.27 14.02 -9.03
CA THR A 18 1.60 14.75 -7.94
C THR A 18 1.34 13.84 -6.75
N LEU A 19 2.36 13.06 -6.37
CA LEU A 19 2.23 12.01 -5.37
C LEU A 19 2.03 12.56 -3.96
N GLU A 20 2.59 13.72 -3.66
CA GLU A 20 2.61 14.28 -2.32
C GLU A 20 1.23 14.79 -1.86
N TYR A 21 0.86 14.49 -0.61
CA TYR A 21 -0.34 15.05 -0.01
C TYR A 21 -0.07 16.40 0.67
N LYS A 22 -1.05 17.32 0.61
CA LYS A 22 -0.92 18.67 1.16
C LYS A 22 -1.93 18.87 2.30
N GLY A 23 -1.47 18.58 3.51
CA GLY A 23 -2.24 18.75 4.74
C GLY A 23 -3.43 17.80 4.88
N HIS A 24 -4.21 18.02 5.93
CA HIS A 24 -5.29 17.11 6.36
C HIS A 24 -6.43 16.97 5.33
N ARG A 25 -6.63 17.95 4.45
CA ARG A 25 -7.69 17.91 3.44
C ARG A 25 -7.52 16.74 2.46
N HIS A 26 -6.29 16.31 2.23
CA HIS A 26 -5.96 15.22 1.31
C HIS A 26 -6.09 13.83 1.97
N TRP A 27 -6.20 13.76 3.31
CA TRP A 27 -6.24 12.48 4.04
C TRP A 27 -7.41 11.58 3.65
N ARG A 28 -8.55 12.15 3.23
CA ARG A 28 -9.71 11.35 2.77
C ARG A 28 -9.46 10.62 1.45
N ALA A 29 -8.57 11.16 0.61
CA ALA A 29 -8.13 10.56 -0.64
C ALA A 29 -6.93 9.63 -0.45
N LEU A 30 -6.18 9.79 0.63
CA LEU A 30 -5.01 8.98 0.99
C LEU A 30 -5.42 7.75 1.82
N LEU A 31 -5.98 7.97 3.01
CA LEU A 31 -6.21 6.94 4.01
C LEU A 31 -7.46 6.11 3.70
N PHE A 32 -7.50 4.89 4.23
CA PHE A 32 -8.73 4.15 4.36
C PHE A 32 -9.75 4.90 5.24
N PRO A 33 -11.06 4.68 5.02
CA PRO A 33 -12.07 5.25 5.89
C PRO A 33 -11.92 4.70 7.31
N PRO A 34 -12.27 5.46 8.37
CA PRO A 34 -12.07 5.04 9.76
C PRO A 34 -12.73 3.70 10.15
N PHE A 35 -13.76 3.26 9.42
CA PHE A 35 -14.41 1.98 9.65
C PHE A 35 -13.62 0.78 9.10
N ALA A 36 -12.70 0.99 8.15
CA ALA A 36 -11.93 -0.09 7.52
C ALA A 36 -11.04 -0.86 8.51
N PRO A 37 -10.21 -0.23 9.39
CA PRO A 37 -9.44 -0.98 10.38
C PRO A 37 -10.32 -1.87 11.26
N VAL A 38 -11.47 -1.35 11.70
CA VAL A 38 -12.44 -2.11 12.50
C VAL A 38 -12.95 -3.32 11.71
N ALA A 39 -13.34 -3.12 10.45
CA ALA A 39 -13.79 -4.22 9.58
C ALA A 39 -12.70 -5.29 9.36
N PHE A 40 -11.43 -4.90 9.17
CA PHE A 40 -10.32 -5.85 9.02
C PHE A 40 -10.09 -6.68 10.28
N VAL A 41 -10.12 -6.05 11.46
CA VAL A 41 -9.98 -6.79 12.74
C VAL A 41 -11.16 -7.72 12.96
N LEU A 42 -12.40 -7.28 12.69
CA LEU A 42 -13.59 -8.12 12.79
C LEU A 42 -13.54 -9.31 11.82
N ALA A 43 -13.04 -9.10 10.60
CA ALA A 43 -12.87 -10.17 9.62
C ALA A 43 -11.84 -11.24 10.07
N ALA A 44 -10.88 -10.86 10.93
CA ALA A 44 -9.90 -11.79 11.49
C ALA A 44 -10.41 -12.60 12.69
N VAL A 45 -11.49 -12.17 13.35
CA VAL A 45 -12.07 -12.86 14.52
C VAL A 45 -12.35 -14.35 14.28
N PRO A 46 -13.04 -14.80 13.20
CA PRO A 46 -13.29 -16.22 13.00
C PRO A 46 -11.99 -17.03 12.90
N PHE A 47 -10.97 -16.50 12.21
CA PHE A 47 -9.66 -17.16 12.11
C PHE A 47 -8.94 -17.20 13.45
N ALA A 48 -8.98 -16.11 14.22
CA ALA A 48 -8.42 -16.03 15.56
C ALA A 48 -9.09 -17.02 16.53
N LEU A 49 -10.41 -17.22 16.42
CA LEU A 49 -11.14 -18.22 17.20
C LEU A 49 -10.72 -19.65 16.83
N VAL A 50 -10.57 -19.95 15.54
CA VAL A 50 -10.09 -21.26 15.08
C VAL A 50 -8.65 -21.52 15.57
N ILE A 51 -7.74 -20.56 15.39
CA ILE A 51 -6.35 -20.65 15.90
C ILE A 51 -6.36 -20.79 17.43
N GLY A 52 -7.23 -20.02 18.09
CA GLY A 52 -7.42 -20.04 19.54
C GLY A 52 -7.85 -21.41 20.07
N PHE A 53 -8.74 -22.07 19.33
CA PHE A 53 -9.26 -23.39 19.65
C PHE A 53 -8.25 -24.50 19.37
N VAL A 54 -7.55 -24.45 18.22
CA VAL A 54 -6.61 -25.49 17.77
C VAL A 54 -5.30 -25.46 18.56
N PHE A 55 -4.77 -24.26 18.87
CA PHE A 55 -3.46 -24.12 19.49
C PHE A 55 -3.54 -23.66 20.95
N SER A 56 -4.05 -22.46 21.19
CA SER A 56 -4.29 -21.91 22.53
C SER A 56 -4.97 -20.54 22.44
N ARG A 57 -5.64 -20.10 23.52
CA ARG A 57 -6.22 -18.74 23.59
C ARG A 57 -5.18 -17.65 23.26
N ASN A 58 -3.95 -17.80 23.74
CA ASN A 58 -2.85 -16.87 23.45
C ASN A 58 -2.54 -16.81 21.95
N ALA A 59 -2.52 -17.95 21.25
CA ALA A 59 -2.34 -17.98 19.80
C ALA A 59 -3.46 -17.23 19.07
N GLY A 60 -4.71 -17.38 19.53
CA GLY A 60 -5.84 -16.60 19.01
C GLY A 60 -5.68 -15.09 19.22
N TYR A 61 -5.27 -14.66 20.42
CA TYR A 61 -5.01 -13.25 20.71
C TYR A 61 -3.86 -12.69 19.87
N ILE A 62 -2.77 -13.44 19.71
CA ILE A 62 -1.65 -13.07 18.84
C ILE A 62 -2.13 -12.91 17.40
N ALA A 63 -2.90 -13.86 16.87
CA ALA A 63 -3.42 -13.77 15.50
C ALA A 63 -4.27 -12.50 15.27
N LEU A 64 -5.16 -12.18 16.22
CA LEU A 64 -5.98 -10.96 16.14
C LEU A 64 -5.13 -9.69 16.22
N PHE A 65 -4.16 -9.65 17.15
CA PHE A 65 -3.22 -8.54 17.28
C PHE A 65 -2.37 -8.35 16.02
N THR A 66 -1.87 -9.44 15.44
CA THR A 66 -1.09 -9.42 14.21
C THR A 66 -1.89 -8.82 13.05
N MET A 67 -3.19 -9.11 12.93
CA MET A 67 -4.03 -8.46 11.91
C MET A 67 -4.10 -6.94 12.11
N ALA A 68 -4.34 -6.48 13.34
CA ALA A 68 -4.40 -5.05 13.65
C ALA A 68 -3.05 -4.36 13.38
N ALA A 69 -1.95 -4.96 13.85
CA ALA A 69 -0.60 -4.46 13.63
C ALA A 69 -0.24 -4.42 12.14
N TYR A 70 -0.61 -5.45 11.37
CA TYR A 70 -0.38 -5.50 9.94
C TYR A 70 -1.15 -4.40 9.20
N PHE A 71 -2.42 -4.16 9.55
CA PHE A 71 -3.19 -3.05 8.98
C PHE A 71 -2.53 -1.70 9.26
N LEU A 72 -2.11 -1.45 10.50
CA LEU A 72 -1.43 -0.20 10.87
C LEU A 72 -0.10 -0.02 10.13
N MET A 73 0.67 -1.11 9.97
CA MET A 73 1.90 -1.10 9.20
C MET A 73 1.64 -0.81 7.72
N TYR A 74 0.64 -1.45 7.11
CA TYR A 74 0.22 -1.19 5.73
C TYR A 74 -0.13 0.29 5.54
N GLU A 75 -1.00 0.83 6.38
CA GLU A 75 -1.47 2.21 6.27
C GLU A 75 -0.35 3.23 6.53
N GLY A 76 0.53 2.92 7.49
CA GLY A 76 1.71 3.72 7.78
C GLY A 76 2.70 3.76 6.61
N LEU A 77 3.03 2.61 6.04
CA LEU A 77 3.92 2.51 4.87
C LEU A 77 3.31 3.20 3.65
N HIS A 78 2.00 3.05 3.43
CA HIS A 78 1.28 3.78 2.39
C HIS A 78 1.41 5.29 2.58
N THR A 79 1.09 5.79 3.77
CA THR A 79 1.17 7.21 4.10
C THR A 79 2.58 7.77 3.89
N LEU A 80 3.61 7.05 4.37
CA LEU A 80 5.01 7.42 4.18
C LEU A 80 5.44 7.41 2.70
N SER A 81 4.75 6.63 1.85
CA SER A 81 4.93 6.61 0.40
C SER A 81 4.45 7.85 -0.32
N HIS A 82 3.61 8.65 0.33
CA HIS A 82 3.20 9.97 -0.15
C HIS A 82 4.01 11.12 0.44
N PHE A 83 5.06 10.84 1.23
CA PHE A 83 6.10 11.81 1.54
C PHE A 83 7.23 11.68 0.52
N THR A 84 7.37 12.63 -0.39
CA THR A 84 8.35 12.58 -1.48
C THR A 84 9.71 13.18 -1.10
N ASP A 85 9.73 14.23 -0.28
CA ASP A 85 10.96 14.93 0.09
C ASP A 85 11.34 14.66 1.56
N SER A 86 12.07 13.56 1.81
CA SER A 86 12.53 13.23 3.16
C SER A 86 13.82 12.41 3.15
N PRO A 87 14.99 13.06 3.39
CA PRO A 87 16.28 12.38 3.50
C PRO A 87 16.31 11.33 4.62
N PHE A 88 15.50 11.50 5.66
CA PHE A 88 15.39 10.51 6.74
C PHE A 88 14.75 9.21 6.23
N LEU A 89 13.62 9.31 5.52
CA LEU A 89 12.91 8.14 5.00
C LEU A 89 13.69 7.42 3.90
N ASP A 90 14.56 8.12 3.17
CA ASP A 90 15.45 7.51 2.17
C ASP A 90 16.45 6.52 2.80
N ARG A 91 16.79 6.72 4.08
CA ARG A 91 17.75 5.87 4.82
C ARG A 91 17.09 4.67 5.51
N VAL A 92 15.77 4.62 5.58
CA VAL A 92 15.04 3.50 6.19
C VAL A 92 14.75 2.46 5.10
N PRO A 93 15.41 1.29 5.06
CA PRO A 93 15.46 0.45 3.86
C PRO A 93 14.08 -0.07 3.39
N LEU A 94 13.26 -0.56 4.33
CA LEU A 94 11.92 -1.04 4.01
C LEU A 94 11.04 0.10 3.49
N VAL A 95 11.01 1.22 4.22
CA VAL A 95 10.21 2.39 3.87
C VAL A 95 10.64 2.92 2.50
N ASN A 96 11.93 3.16 2.26
CA ASN A 96 12.44 3.63 0.97
C ASN A 96 12.07 2.67 -0.17
N THR A 97 12.16 1.36 0.05
CA THR A 97 11.75 0.36 -0.96
C THR A 97 10.27 0.49 -1.32
N VAL A 98 9.39 0.53 -0.32
CA VAL A 98 7.96 0.68 -0.56
C VAL A 98 7.64 2.03 -1.22
N ARG A 99 8.30 3.12 -0.79
CA ARG A 99 8.14 4.47 -1.37
C ARG A 99 8.41 4.46 -2.88
N ARG A 100 9.52 3.87 -3.33
CA ARG A 100 9.88 3.80 -4.77
C ARG A 100 8.92 2.93 -5.58
N LEU A 101 8.57 1.76 -5.06
CA LEU A 101 7.66 0.83 -5.74
C LEU A 101 6.27 1.43 -5.87
N HIS A 102 5.76 2.07 -4.80
CA HIS A 102 4.47 2.72 -4.77
C HIS A 102 4.41 3.95 -5.68
N ALA A 103 5.48 4.77 -5.74
CA ALA A 103 5.55 5.87 -6.70
C ALA A 103 5.39 5.38 -8.15
N THR A 104 5.99 4.23 -8.47
CA THR A 104 5.82 3.56 -9.78
C THR A 104 4.41 2.98 -9.95
N HIS A 105 3.81 2.43 -8.89
CA HIS A 105 2.41 2.01 -8.89
C HIS A 105 1.44 3.19 -9.13
N HIS A 106 1.85 4.43 -8.85
CA HIS A 106 1.07 5.63 -9.15
C HIS A 106 1.21 6.14 -10.59
N ASP A 107 1.99 5.46 -11.44
CA ASP A 107 2.07 5.74 -12.86
C ASP A 107 0.88 5.09 -13.59
N PRO A 108 -0.05 5.87 -14.19
CA PRO A 108 -1.23 5.34 -14.86
C PRO A 108 -0.93 4.34 -15.98
N GLU A 109 0.27 4.40 -16.58
CA GLU A 109 0.67 3.49 -17.66
C GLU A 109 0.91 2.05 -17.16
N VAL A 110 1.30 1.87 -15.88
CA VAL A 110 1.67 0.55 -15.34
C VAL A 110 0.95 0.14 -14.06
N MET A 111 0.21 1.05 -13.41
CA MET A 111 -0.47 0.81 -12.13
C MET A 111 -1.36 -0.43 -12.08
N ALA A 112 -1.87 -0.85 -13.25
CA ALA A 112 -2.73 -2.02 -13.38
C ALA A 112 -1.97 -3.35 -13.44
N THR A 113 -0.63 -3.33 -13.51
CA THR A 113 0.21 -4.51 -13.77
C THR A 113 1.43 -4.64 -12.87
N GLN A 114 1.84 -3.57 -12.18
CA GLN A 114 3.08 -3.55 -11.42
C GLN A 114 2.91 -3.04 -9.98
N ASN A 115 3.74 -3.59 -9.09
CA ASN A 115 4.01 -3.10 -7.72
C ASN A 115 2.75 -2.96 -6.84
N PHE A 116 2.00 -4.04 -6.66
CA PHE A 116 0.75 -4.03 -5.87
C PHE A 116 0.97 -4.13 -4.35
N ASN A 117 2.09 -4.70 -3.90
CA ASN A 117 2.37 -4.83 -2.48
C ASN A 117 2.81 -3.49 -1.89
N LEU A 118 2.05 -3.06 -0.88
CA LEU A 118 2.31 -1.83 -0.12
C LEU A 118 2.95 -2.10 1.26
N THR A 119 3.46 -3.31 1.46
CA THR A 119 4.19 -3.75 2.66
C THR A 119 5.51 -4.39 2.27
N PHE A 120 5.55 -5.71 2.16
CA PHE A 120 6.71 -6.45 1.65
C PHE A 120 6.43 -6.87 0.21
N PRO A 121 7.36 -6.67 -0.73
CA PRO A 121 7.16 -6.97 -2.15
C PRO A 121 7.28 -8.47 -2.47
N ILE A 122 6.75 -9.33 -1.60
CA ILE A 122 6.85 -10.79 -1.68
C ILE A 122 5.98 -11.30 -2.83
N CYS A 123 4.72 -10.89 -2.89
CA CYS A 123 3.81 -11.32 -3.95
C CYS A 123 4.21 -10.70 -5.29
N ASP A 124 4.64 -9.43 -5.31
CA ASP A 124 5.12 -8.82 -6.55
C ASP A 124 6.34 -9.56 -7.12
N THR A 125 7.23 -10.05 -6.25
CA THR A 125 8.37 -10.87 -6.69
C THR A 125 7.91 -12.25 -7.13
N LEU A 126 7.03 -12.90 -6.36
CA LEU A 126 6.52 -14.25 -6.65
C LEU A 126 5.72 -14.32 -7.96
N PHE A 127 4.93 -13.29 -8.25
CA PHE A 127 4.07 -13.21 -9.43
C PHE A 127 4.69 -12.42 -10.59
N GLY A 128 5.94 -11.95 -10.45
CA GLY A 128 6.65 -11.24 -11.51
C GLY A 128 6.10 -9.84 -11.84
N THR A 129 5.39 -9.20 -10.90
CA THR A 129 4.83 -7.85 -11.04
C THR A 129 5.70 -6.76 -10.39
N ARG A 130 6.89 -7.12 -9.87
CA ARG A 130 7.86 -6.16 -9.33
C ARG A 130 8.59 -5.40 -10.43
N SER A 131 8.66 -4.07 -10.32
CA SER A 131 9.41 -3.18 -11.19
C SER A 131 10.10 -2.08 -10.39
N ASP A 132 11.45 -2.04 -10.43
CA ASP A 132 12.27 -1.00 -9.80
C ASP A 132 12.61 0.16 -10.75
N VAL A 133 12.10 0.13 -12.00
CA VAL A 133 12.40 1.14 -13.03
C VAL A 133 11.63 2.43 -12.76
N PRO A 134 12.30 3.58 -12.54
CA PRO A 134 11.63 4.86 -12.35
C PRO A 134 10.79 5.25 -13.58
N SER A 135 9.60 5.80 -13.37
CA SER A 135 8.73 6.30 -14.45
C SER A 135 9.44 7.29 -15.38
N SER A 136 10.38 8.10 -14.86
CA SER A 136 11.18 9.06 -15.65
C SER A 136 12.21 8.43 -16.60
N ALA A 137 12.52 7.14 -16.46
CA ALA A 137 13.45 6.43 -17.34
C ALA A 137 12.76 5.68 -18.48
N ARG A 138 11.42 5.78 -18.59
CA ARG A 138 10.66 5.20 -19.69
C ARG A 138 10.59 6.22 -20.82
N GLU A 139 11.19 5.90 -21.97
CA GLU A 139 10.95 6.67 -23.18
C GLU A 139 9.44 6.75 -23.43
N PRO A 140 8.89 7.93 -23.78
CA PRO A 140 7.53 8.00 -24.25
C PRO A 140 7.42 7.05 -25.44
N LEU A 141 6.56 6.02 -25.34
CA LEU A 141 6.19 5.21 -26.48
C LEU A 141 5.83 6.19 -27.60
N GLU A 142 6.65 6.20 -28.66
CA GLU A 142 6.40 7.03 -29.84
C GLU A 142 4.95 6.82 -30.22
N ARG A 143 4.17 7.90 -30.11
CA ARG A 143 2.76 7.92 -30.48
C ARG A 143 2.74 7.75 -31.99
N SER A 144 2.73 6.50 -32.46
CA SER A 144 2.66 6.18 -33.88
C SER A 144 1.27 6.58 -34.37
N ARG A 145 1.23 7.79 -34.94
CA ARG A 145 0.31 8.35 -35.95
C ARG A 145 -1.14 7.89 -35.92
#